data_AF-A0A5P0ZQ23-F1
#
_entry.id   AF-A0A5P0ZQ23-F1
#
_cell.length_a   1.000
_cell.length_b   1.000
_cell.length_c   1.000
_cell.angle_alpha   90.00
_cell.angle_beta   90.00
_cell.angle_gamma   90.00
#
_symmetry.space_group_name_H-M   'P 1'
#
loop_
_entity.id
_entity.type
_entity.pdbx_description
1 polymer ?
#
loop_
_entity_poly.entity_id
_entity_poly.type
_entity_poly.pdbx_seq_one_letter_code
_entity_poly.pdbx_strand_id
1 'polypeptide(L)'
;MEAYDLIKSRKAIRQYSGQITDEQLNEILTAANAGPVGMGEYKNYRLTVIQKADVLNKMSGIYDAPTVIVVSAKNPEAMEDVSAGAIVHNMELAAENLGLGANYNMSSLGSIPSGVLPSGFKAVFALTLGQTNEKLVTRSIPLDRIETNIVK
;
A
#
# COMPACT_ATOMS: atom_id res chain seq x y z
N MET A 1 -16.67 -7.21 0.12
CA MET A 1 -16.53 -8.47 0.89
C MET A 1 -16.71 -8.13 2.36
N GLU A 2 -17.19 -9.04 3.20
CA GLU A 2 -17.18 -8.82 4.65
C GLU A 2 -15.73 -8.65 5.15
N ALA A 3 -15.52 -7.76 6.12
CA ALA A 3 -14.18 -7.32 6.52
C ALA A 3 -13.25 -8.49 6.93
N TYR A 4 -13.78 -9.47 7.67
CA TYR A 4 -12.98 -10.61 8.14
C TYR A 4 -12.65 -11.61 7.02
N ASP A 5 -13.54 -11.76 6.04
CA ASP A 5 -13.27 -12.58 4.87
C ASP A 5 -12.22 -11.92 3.97
N LEU A 6 -12.22 -10.59 3.87
CA LEU A 6 -11.20 -9.84 3.16
C LEU A 6 -9.82 -10.06 3.78
N ILE A 7 -9.69 -9.88 5.10
CA ILE A 7 -8.44 -10.12 5.83
C ILE A 7 -7.93 -11.55 5.59
N LYS A 8 -8.84 -12.55 5.58
CA LYS A 8 -8.49 -13.95 5.35
C LYS A 8 -8.16 -14.27 3.90
N SER A 9 -8.66 -13.52 2.93
CA SER A 9 -8.44 -13.75 1.50
C SER A 9 -7.22 -13.01 0.93
N ARG A 10 -6.81 -11.90 1.57
CA ARG A 10 -5.67 -11.05 1.18
C ARG A 10 -4.42 -11.84 0.83
N LYS A 11 -3.80 -11.46 -0.30
CA LYS A 11 -2.52 -12.00 -0.77
C LYS A 11 -1.79 -10.96 -1.62
N ALA A 12 -0.47 -10.99 -1.60
CA ALA A 12 0.34 -10.14 -2.48
C ALA A 12 0.08 -10.50 -3.96
N ILE A 13 -0.53 -9.58 -4.71
CA ILE A 13 -0.76 -9.70 -6.15
C ILE A 13 0.32 -8.90 -6.88
N ARG A 14 1.03 -9.58 -7.79
CA ARG A 14 2.19 -9.07 -8.55
C ARG A 14 2.00 -9.23 -10.06
N GLN A 15 0.76 -9.37 -10.49
CA GLN A 15 0.37 -9.47 -11.89
C GLN A 15 -0.80 -8.52 -12.11
N TYR A 16 -0.61 -7.58 -13.02
CA TYR A 16 -1.55 -6.51 -13.28
C TYR A 16 -1.98 -6.52 -14.75
N SER A 17 -3.27 -6.29 -15.00
CA SER A 17 -3.87 -6.31 -16.33
C SER A 17 -4.20 -4.91 -16.87
N GLY A 18 -4.07 -3.86 -16.07
CA GLY A 18 -4.39 -2.50 -16.50
C GLY A 18 -4.43 -1.48 -15.38
N GLN A 19 -4.63 -0.22 -15.75
CA GLN A 19 -4.65 0.93 -14.84
C GLN A 19 -5.94 0.94 -13.99
N ILE A 20 -5.84 1.41 -12.74
CA ILE A 20 -7.01 1.66 -11.89
C ILE A 20 -7.76 2.92 -12.35
N THR A 21 -9.07 3.01 -12.12
CA THR A 21 -9.83 4.23 -12.41
C THR A 21 -9.58 5.31 -11.35
N ASP A 22 -9.97 6.55 -11.65
CA ASP A 22 -9.87 7.66 -10.69
C ASP A 22 -10.80 7.45 -9.50
N GLU A 23 -11.99 6.87 -9.70
CA GLU A 23 -12.90 6.52 -8.61
C GLU A 23 -12.26 5.49 -7.67
N GLN A 24 -11.67 4.44 -8.24
CA GLN A 24 -10.96 3.41 -7.47
C GLN A 24 -9.78 4.01 -6.70
N LEU A 25 -8.99 4.89 -7.34
CA LEU A 25 -7.89 5.59 -6.68
C LEU A 25 -8.39 6.46 -5.52
N ASN A 26 -9.50 7.21 -5.70
CA ASN A 26 -10.06 8.07 -4.67
C ASN A 26 -10.54 7.26 -3.45
N GLU A 27 -11.13 6.08 -3.65
CA GLU A 27 -11.51 5.18 -2.55
C GLU A 27 -10.28 4.67 -1.79
N ILE A 28 -9.22 4.28 -2.51
CA ILE A 28 -7.95 3.84 -1.90
C ILE A 28 -7.32 4.99 -1.10
N LEU A 29 -7.28 6.20 -1.64
CA LEU A 29 -6.75 7.37 -0.94
C LEU A 29 -7.62 7.74 0.27
N THR A 30 -8.94 7.56 0.20
CA THR A 30 -9.83 7.75 1.35
C THR A 30 -9.47 6.77 2.47
N ALA A 31 -9.23 5.50 2.14
CA ALA A 31 -8.79 4.50 3.12
C ALA A 31 -7.43 4.85 3.74
N ALA A 32 -6.50 5.41 2.94
CA ALA A 32 -5.23 5.93 3.43
C ALA A 32 -5.42 7.02 4.50
N ASN A 33 -6.33 7.97 4.23
CA ASN A 33 -6.64 9.07 5.15
C ASN A 33 -7.37 8.61 6.43
N ALA A 34 -8.03 7.45 6.39
CA ALA A 34 -8.62 6.81 7.57
C ALA A 34 -7.58 6.04 8.43
N GLY A 35 -6.32 5.97 7.98
CA GLY A 35 -5.24 5.32 8.73
C GLY A 35 -4.92 6.01 10.06
N PRO A 36 -4.51 5.26 11.10
CA PRO A 36 -4.03 5.85 12.34
C PRO A 36 -2.70 6.56 12.10
N VAL A 37 -2.57 7.77 12.64
CA VAL A 37 -1.33 8.57 12.57
C VAL A 37 -0.91 8.99 13.98
N GLY A 38 0.36 8.78 14.30
CA GLY A 38 0.96 9.23 15.54
C GLY A 38 0.63 10.69 15.83
N MET A 39 0.03 10.94 17.00
CA MET A 39 -0.39 12.27 17.46
C MET A 39 -1.36 13.03 16.51
N GLY A 40 -1.94 12.35 15.50
CA GLY A 40 -2.77 13.02 14.49
C GLY A 40 -1.98 13.96 13.56
N GLU A 41 -0.65 13.83 13.48
CA GLU A 41 0.23 14.70 12.69
C GLU A 41 0.23 14.34 11.19
N TYR A 42 -0.95 14.27 10.56
CA TYR A 42 -1.12 13.86 9.15
C TYR A 42 -0.23 14.66 8.16
N LYS A 43 0.04 15.94 8.48
CA LYS A 43 0.90 16.83 7.68
C LYS A 43 2.36 16.35 7.53
N ASN A 44 2.79 15.41 8.36
CA ASN A 44 4.13 14.82 8.30
C ASN A 44 4.28 13.77 7.21
N TYR A 45 3.17 13.35 6.59
CA TYR A 45 3.16 12.33 5.54
C TYR A 45 2.80 12.94 4.18
N ARG A 46 3.21 12.25 3.12
CA ARG A 46 2.72 12.49 1.77
C ARG A 46 2.47 11.17 1.05
N LEU A 47 1.33 11.12 0.37
CA LEU A 47 1.03 10.09 -0.62
C LEU A 47 1.44 10.63 -1.99
N THR A 48 2.39 9.99 -2.64
CA THR A 48 2.77 10.28 -4.03
C THR A 48 2.25 9.17 -4.91
N VAL A 49 1.24 9.47 -5.73
CA VAL A 49 0.67 8.54 -6.71
C VAL A 49 1.46 8.66 -8.02
N ILE A 50 2.04 7.56 -8.46
CA ILE A 50 2.87 7.47 -9.66
C ILE A 50 2.13 6.60 -10.67
N GLN A 51 1.58 7.26 -11.70
CA GLN A 51 0.89 6.62 -12.82
C GLN A 51 1.50 6.96 -14.18
N LYS A 52 2.45 7.90 -14.19
CA LYS A 52 3.14 8.33 -15.42
C LYS A 52 4.09 7.23 -15.88
N ALA A 53 3.84 6.67 -17.06
CA ALA A 53 4.63 5.57 -17.65
C ALA A 53 6.14 5.86 -17.66
N ASP A 54 6.56 7.07 -18.04
CA ASP A 54 7.99 7.46 -18.06
C ASP A 54 8.67 7.40 -16.68
N VAL A 55 7.90 7.56 -15.60
CA VAL A 55 8.42 7.47 -14.23
C VAL A 55 8.44 6.02 -13.78
N LEU A 56 7.36 5.27 -14.03
CA LEU A 56 7.25 3.85 -13.71
C LEU A 56 8.33 3.01 -14.41
N ASN A 57 8.61 3.29 -15.68
CA ASN A 57 9.65 2.60 -16.47
C ASN A 57 11.08 2.79 -15.92
N LYS A 58 11.29 3.76 -15.02
CA LYS A 58 12.57 3.99 -14.35
C LYS A 58 12.66 3.29 -13.00
N MET A 59 11.54 2.83 -12.46
CA MET A 59 11.48 2.09 -11.21
C MET A 59 11.79 0.62 -11.46
N SER A 60 12.34 -0.05 -10.45
CA SER A 60 12.68 -1.48 -10.51
C SER A 60 11.92 -2.27 -9.46
N GLY A 61 11.69 -3.55 -9.76
CA GLY A 61 11.00 -4.45 -8.83
C GLY A 61 9.52 -4.13 -8.61
N ILE A 62 8.87 -3.34 -9.47
CA ILE A 62 7.44 -2.99 -9.36
C ILE A 62 6.48 -3.96 -10.04
N TYR A 63 6.98 -5.04 -10.65
CA TYR A 63 6.17 -6.06 -11.35
C TYR A 63 5.25 -5.47 -12.42
N ASP A 64 5.76 -4.49 -13.17
CA ASP A 64 5.01 -3.77 -14.21
C ASP A 64 3.70 -3.14 -13.69
N ALA A 65 3.63 -2.81 -12.40
CA ALA A 65 2.48 -2.16 -11.81
C ALA A 65 2.18 -0.82 -12.51
N PRO A 66 0.96 -0.63 -13.02
CA PRO A 66 0.59 0.60 -13.71
C PRO A 66 0.32 1.77 -12.75
N THR A 67 0.17 1.49 -11.45
CA THR A 67 0.11 2.48 -10.37
C THR A 67 1.04 2.08 -9.23
N VAL A 68 1.82 3.05 -8.73
CA VAL A 68 2.56 2.93 -7.47
C VAL A 68 2.17 4.08 -6.55
N ILE A 69 1.77 3.80 -5.32
CA ILE A 69 1.59 4.82 -4.29
C ILE A 69 2.74 4.73 -3.30
N VAL A 70 3.48 5.82 -3.14
CA VAL A 70 4.54 5.94 -2.15
C VAL A 70 4.02 6.73 -0.95
N VAL A 71 4.11 6.13 0.23
CA VAL A 71 3.97 6.84 1.51
C VAL A 71 5.35 7.33 1.92
N SER A 72 5.48 8.64 2.04
CA SER A 72 6.71 9.30 2.47
C SER A 72 6.45 10.15 3.70
N ALA A 73 7.47 10.37 4.54
CA ALA A 73 7.33 11.16 5.75
C ALA A 73 8.51 12.13 5.96
N LYS A 74 8.28 13.18 6.75
CA LYS A 74 9.34 14.07 7.25
C LYS A 74 10.07 13.39 8.39
N ASN A 75 11.38 13.23 8.29
CA ASN A 75 12.23 12.64 9.33
C ASN A 75 11.66 11.35 9.94
N PRO A 76 11.37 10.31 9.12
CA PRO A 76 10.74 9.11 9.63
C PRO A 76 11.60 8.42 10.70
N GLU A 77 10.97 8.16 11.84
CA GLU A 77 11.46 7.27 12.88
C GLU A 77 10.39 6.17 13.13
N ALA A 78 10.49 5.46 14.25
CA ALA A 78 9.62 4.33 14.55
C ALA A 78 8.11 4.68 14.51
N MET A 79 7.72 5.89 14.92
CA MET A 79 6.32 6.31 14.91
C MET A 79 5.80 6.51 13.47
N GLU A 80 6.62 7.12 12.61
CA GLU A 80 6.31 7.31 11.20
C GLU A 80 6.24 5.99 10.45
N ASP A 81 7.16 5.07 10.72
CA ASP A 81 7.21 3.75 10.11
C ASP A 81 5.95 2.94 10.45
N VAL A 82 5.52 2.94 11.73
CA VAL A 82 4.31 2.24 12.17
C VAL A 82 3.06 2.84 11.53
N SER A 83 2.93 4.16 11.54
CA SER A 83 1.77 4.84 10.94
C SER A 83 1.73 4.61 9.43
N ALA A 84 2.86 4.68 8.73
CA ALA A 84 2.95 4.42 7.30
C ALA A 84 2.52 2.99 6.95
N GLY A 85 2.97 2.00 7.74
CA GLY A 85 2.52 0.61 7.57
C GLY A 85 1.01 0.45 7.70
N ALA A 86 0.38 1.11 8.67
CA ALA A 86 -1.07 1.08 8.85
C ALA A 86 -1.84 1.81 7.74
N ILE A 87 -1.35 2.98 7.31
CA ILE A 87 -1.89 3.72 6.15
C ILE A 87 -1.86 2.84 4.89
N VAL A 88 -0.73 2.19 4.62
CA VAL A 88 -0.61 1.29 3.46
C VAL A 88 -1.52 0.07 3.61
N HIS A 89 -1.69 -0.47 4.81
CA HIS A 89 -2.58 -1.62 5.00
C HIS A 89 -4.03 -1.29 4.69
N ASN A 90 -4.51 -0.12 5.11
CA ASN A 90 -5.83 0.35 4.74
C ASN A 90 -5.98 0.47 3.22
N MET A 91 -4.97 1.02 2.53
CA MET A 91 -4.98 1.12 1.07
C MET A 91 -5.02 -0.25 0.39
N GLU A 92 -4.22 -1.21 0.87
CA GLU A 92 -4.19 -2.58 0.33
C GLU A 92 -5.55 -3.26 0.47
N LEU A 93 -6.16 -3.22 1.67
CA LEU A 93 -7.48 -3.79 1.92
C LEU A 93 -8.56 -3.11 1.07
N ALA A 94 -8.54 -1.79 0.93
CA ALA A 94 -9.49 -1.07 0.08
C ALA A 94 -9.36 -1.47 -1.39
N ALA A 95 -8.13 -1.53 -1.92
CA ALA A 95 -7.86 -1.96 -3.29
C ALA A 95 -8.36 -3.39 -3.53
N GLU A 96 -8.05 -4.31 -2.62
CA GLU A 96 -8.49 -5.70 -2.72
C GLU A 96 -10.02 -5.87 -2.60
N ASN A 97 -10.67 -5.06 -1.76
CA ASN A 97 -12.14 -5.06 -1.66
C ASN A 97 -12.82 -4.58 -2.95
N LEU A 98 -12.13 -3.73 -3.72
CA LEU A 98 -12.52 -3.30 -5.06
C LEU A 98 -12.20 -4.33 -6.16
N GLY A 99 -11.59 -5.47 -5.79
CA GLY A 99 -11.17 -6.51 -6.73
C GLY A 99 -9.87 -6.18 -7.48
N LEU A 100 -9.06 -5.26 -6.96
CA LEU A 100 -7.78 -4.86 -7.55
C LEU A 100 -6.63 -5.71 -7.04
N GLY A 101 -5.55 -5.72 -7.82
CA GLY A 101 -4.27 -6.26 -7.39
C GLY A 101 -3.52 -5.25 -6.53
N ALA A 102 -3.04 -5.68 -5.37
CA ALA A 102 -2.22 -4.88 -4.47
C ALA A 102 -1.03 -5.69 -3.93
N ASN A 103 0.11 -5.05 -3.71
CA ASN A 103 1.26 -5.67 -3.05
C ASN A 103 2.14 -4.63 -2.35
N TYR A 104 2.50 -4.92 -1.10
CA TYR A 104 3.55 -4.20 -0.39
C TYR A 104 4.89 -4.36 -1.11
N ASN A 105 5.54 -3.25 -1.43
CA ASN A 105 6.76 -3.27 -2.23
C ASN A 105 7.85 -2.35 -1.69
N MET A 106 8.34 -2.66 -0.50
CA MET A 106 9.44 -1.92 0.13
C MET A 106 10.75 -1.98 -0.68
N SER A 107 10.96 -3.05 -1.46
CA SER A 107 12.16 -3.21 -2.29
C SER A 107 12.28 -2.17 -3.40
N SER A 108 11.17 -1.56 -3.85
CA SER A 108 11.21 -0.57 -4.93
C SER A 108 11.56 0.84 -4.46
N LEU A 109 11.60 1.10 -3.14
CA LEU A 109 11.80 2.45 -2.59
C LEU A 109 13.09 3.10 -3.09
N GLY A 110 14.18 2.35 -3.18
CA GLY A 110 15.47 2.85 -3.69
C GLY A 110 15.47 3.17 -5.19
N SER A 111 14.47 2.71 -5.94
CA SER A 111 14.34 2.95 -7.39
C SER A 111 13.49 4.18 -7.73
N ILE A 112 12.88 4.82 -6.74
CA ILE A 112 12.04 6.01 -6.96
C ILE A 112 12.93 7.12 -7.55
N PRO A 113 12.62 7.62 -8.76
CA PRO A 113 13.45 8.63 -9.40
C PRO A 113 13.53 9.92 -8.59
N SER A 114 14.70 10.59 -8.64
CA SER A 114 14.90 11.88 -7.99
C SER A 114 13.87 12.92 -8.47
N GLY A 115 13.36 13.74 -7.54
CA GLY A 115 12.36 14.77 -7.81
C GLY A 115 10.91 14.28 -7.89
N VAL A 116 10.65 12.96 -7.83
CA VAL A 116 9.27 12.43 -7.79
C VAL A 116 8.62 12.70 -6.43
N LEU A 117 9.39 12.55 -5.34
CA LEU A 117 8.91 12.86 -4.00
C LEU A 117 9.10 14.35 -3.69
N PRO A 118 8.18 14.98 -2.93
CA PRO A 118 8.35 16.35 -2.50
C PRO A 118 9.59 16.54 -1.63
N SER A 119 10.21 17.72 -1.73
CA SER A 119 11.38 18.07 -0.92
C SER A 119 11.10 17.92 0.58
N GLY A 120 12.06 17.36 1.32
CA GLY A 120 11.96 17.13 2.77
C GLY A 120 11.18 15.87 3.17
N PHE A 121 10.64 15.11 2.21
CA PHE A 121 9.98 13.82 2.48
C PHE A 121 10.89 12.67 2.05
N LYS A 122 11.02 11.67 2.92
CA LYS A 122 11.74 10.43 2.65
C LYS A 122 10.74 9.31 2.42
N ALA A 123 10.99 8.46 1.43
CA ALA A 123 10.14 7.30 1.16
C ALA A 123 10.16 6.35 2.37
N VAL A 124 8.99 5.94 2.83
CA VAL A 124 8.83 5.01 3.95
C VAL A 124 8.26 3.69 3.46
N PHE A 125 7.25 3.75 2.60
CA PHE A 125 6.53 2.56 2.14
C PHE A 125 6.03 2.74 0.71
N ALA A 126 5.92 1.65 -0.06
CA ALA A 126 5.32 1.67 -1.38
C ALA A 126 4.31 0.54 -1.56
N LEU A 127 3.23 0.85 -2.27
CA LEU A 127 2.17 -0.07 -2.67
C LEU A 127 2.08 -0.10 -4.19
N THR A 128 2.24 -1.28 -4.79
CA THR A 128 1.98 -1.49 -6.21
C THR A 128 0.51 -1.87 -6.41
N LEU A 129 -0.15 -1.26 -7.41
CA LEU A 129 -1.58 -1.36 -7.66
C LEU A 129 -1.88 -1.54 -9.16
N GLY A 130 -2.97 -2.23 -9.47
CA GLY A 130 -3.50 -2.34 -10.83
C GLY A 130 -4.76 -3.19 -10.89
N GLN A 131 -5.43 -3.18 -12.05
CA GLN A 131 -6.43 -4.21 -12.38
C GLN A 131 -5.78 -5.59 -12.31
N THR A 132 -6.54 -6.62 -11.98
CA THR A 132 -6.04 -7.98 -11.94
C THR A 132 -7.12 -8.99 -12.36
N ASN A 133 -6.68 -10.15 -12.83
CA ASN A 133 -7.56 -11.30 -13.06
C ASN A 133 -7.52 -12.30 -11.89
N GLU A 134 -6.65 -12.05 -10.91
CA GLU A 134 -6.54 -12.84 -9.69
C GLU A 134 -7.79 -12.68 -8.84
N LYS A 135 -8.32 -13.81 -8.35
CA LYS A 135 -9.45 -13.80 -7.42
C LYS A 135 -8.94 -13.97 -5.99
N LEU A 136 -9.41 -13.13 -5.10
CA LEU A 136 -9.23 -13.29 -3.66
C LEU A 136 -10.26 -14.29 -3.15
N VAL A 137 -9.77 -15.35 -2.54
CA VAL A 137 -10.59 -16.43 -2.01
C VAL A 137 -10.27 -16.58 -0.53
N THR A 138 -11.30 -16.52 0.31
CA THR A 138 -11.18 -16.73 1.75
C THR A 138 -10.54 -18.08 2.03
N ARG A 139 -9.54 -18.09 2.91
CA ARG A 139 -8.83 -19.30 3.34
C ARG A 139 -8.84 -19.45 4.85
N SER A 140 -8.60 -20.66 5.32
CA SER A 140 -8.34 -20.90 6.75
C SER A 140 -6.97 -20.34 7.14
N ILE A 141 -6.92 -19.62 8.25
CA ILE A 141 -5.69 -19.07 8.83
C ILE A 141 -5.54 -19.71 10.22
N PRO A 142 -4.57 -20.62 10.42
CA PRO A 142 -4.32 -21.23 11.72
C PRO A 142 -3.98 -20.19 12.79
N LEU A 143 -4.52 -20.37 14.01
CA LEU A 143 -4.31 -19.47 15.14
C LEU A 143 -2.85 -19.47 15.64
N ASP A 144 -2.11 -20.54 15.35
CA ASP A 144 -0.72 -20.77 15.75
C ASP A 144 0.32 -20.29 14.72
N ARG A 145 -0.11 -19.55 13.68
CA ARG A 145 0.82 -18.92 12.72
C ARG A 145 1.75 -17.89 13.35
N ILE A 146 1.32 -17.27 14.46
CA ILE A 146 2.12 -16.37 15.29
C ILE A 146 1.97 -16.87 16.72
N GLU A 147 3.08 -17.24 17.37
CA GLU A 147 3.08 -17.68 18.75
C GLU A 147 2.48 -16.58 19.65
N THR A 148 1.45 -16.94 20.42
CA THR A 148 0.70 -15.98 21.22
C THR A 148 0.81 -16.33 22.70
N ASN A 149 1.46 -15.46 23.47
CA ASN A 149 1.55 -15.55 24.92
C ASN A 149 0.43 -14.75 25.56
N ILE A 150 -0.49 -15.41 26.26
CA ILE A 150 -1.62 -14.78 26.96
C ILE A 150 -1.31 -14.69 28.45
N VAL A 151 -1.16 -13.47 28.95
CA VAL A 151 -1.10 -13.19 30.40
C VAL A 151 -2.51 -12.79 30.85
N LYS A 152 -3.09 -13.52 31.81
CA LYS A 152 -4.42 -13.26 32.39
C LYS A 152 -4.30 -12.80 33.83
#